data_AF-A0A4V1KQ96-F1
#
_entry.id   AF-A0A4V1KQ96-F1
#
_cell.length_a   1.000
_cell.length_b   1.000
_cell.length_c   1.000
_cell.angle_alpha   90.00
_cell.angle_beta   90.00
_cell.angle_gamma   90.00
#
_symmetry.space_group_name_H-M   'P 1'
#
loop_
_entity.id
_entity.type
_entity.pdbx_description
1 polymer ?
#
loop_
_entity_poly.entity_id
_entity_poly.type
_entity_poly.pdbx_seq_one_letter_code
_entity_poly.pdbx_strand_id
1 'polypeptide(L)'
;MNFKIIFSLALLLMISTTTFAGFPVERVAKTTTEVNAASEASNELVSPAAVAADRQTVAILLWLFLGAFAAHRWYLGSPILWNIVFILTAGFFVVGWVIDGIEIITGTYPGL
;
A
#
# COMPACT_ATOMS: atom_id res chain seq x y z
N MET A 1 9.77 -10.80 31.01
CA MET A 1 10.19 -10.02 29.82
C MET A 1 11.61 -9.53 30.06
N ASN A 2 12.55 -9.75 29.14
CA ASN A 2 13.97 -9.53 29.41
C ASN A 2 14.30 -8.02 29.44
N PHE A 3 14.71 -7.50 30.60
CA PHE A 3 14.94 -6.07 30.85
C PHE A 3 15.90 -5.40 29.86
N LYS A 4 16.87 -6.16 29.33
CA LYS A 4 17.85 -5.71 28.34
C LYS A 4 17.18 -5.25 27.03
N ILE A 5 16.13 -5.96 26.61
CA ILE A 5 15.40 -5.67 25.36
C ILE A 5 14.61 -4.37 25.52
N ILE A 6 13.95 -4.21 26.66
CA ILE A 6 13.17 -3.03 27.00
C ILE A 6 14.07 -1.79 27.07
N PHE A 7 15.22 -1.90 27.73
CA PHE A 7 16.16 -0.79 27.87
C PHE A 7 16.77 -0.37 26.52
N SER A 8 17.06 -1.32 25.62
CA SER A 8 17.58 -1.01 24.29
C SER A 8 16.55 -0.28 23.41
N LEU A 9 15.27 -0.65 23.51
CA LEU A 9 14.18 -0.03 22.76
C LEU A 9 13.90 1.39 23.27
N ALA A 10 13.96 1.60 24.58
CA ALA A 10 13.81 2.92 25.18
C ALA A 10 14.94 3.88 24.76
N LEU A 11 16.19 3.39 24.69
CA LEU A 11 17.33 4.19 24.24
C LEU A 11 17.22 4.56 22.75
N LEU A 12 16.72 3.65 21.91
CA LEU A 12 16.48 3.90 20.49
C LEU A 12 15.42 5.00 20.28
N LEU A 13 14.36 5.01 21.09
CA LEU A 13 13.28 5.99 20.98
C LEU A 13 13.75 7.42 21.32
N MET A 14 14.68 7.56 22.27
CA MET A 14 15.18 8.85 22.76
C MET A 14 16.13 9.57 21.78
N ILE A 15 16.66 8.87 20.77
CA ILE A 15 17.58 9.44 19.77
C ILE A 15 16.81 9.92 18.52
N SER A 16 15.53 9.57 18.39
CA SER A 16 14.71 10.00 17.26
C SER A 16 14.29 11.48 17.38
N THR A 17 14.93 12.37 16.63
CA THR A 17 14.49 13.76 16.48
C THR A 17 13.49 13.87 15.34
N THR A 18 12.33 14.50 15.58
CA THR A 18 11.34 14.79 14.54
C THR A 18 11.71 16.06 13.78
N THR A 19 12.10 15.93 12.51
CA THR A 19 12.41 17.09 11.66
C THR A 19 11.13 17.68 11.08
N PHE A 20 10.80 18.91 11.46
CA PHE A 20 9.64 19.66 10.95
C PHE A 20 10.07 20.53 9.76
N ALA A 21 9.50 20.29 8.58
CA ALA A 21 9.69 21.13 7.39
C ALA A 21 8.45 22.00 7.18
N GLY A 22 8.61 23.32 7.27
CA GLY A 22 7.57 24.29 6.94
C GLY A 22 7.96 25.04 5.67
N PHE A 23 7.20 24.86 4.59
CA PHE A 23 7.38 25.64 3.37
C PHE A 23 6.52 26.91 3.43
N PRO A 24 7.05 28.08 3.03
CA PRO A 24 6.27 29.31 2.96
C PRO A 24 5.12 29.19 1.96
N VAL A 25 3.90 29.57 2.36
CA VAL A 25 2.73 29.64 1.46
C VAL A 25 2.44 31.10 1.13
N GLU A 26 2.84 31.52 -0.06
CA GLU A 26 2.45 32.81 -0.65
C GLU A 26 0.94 32.78 -0.94
N ARG A 27 0.18 33.72 -0.38
CA ARG A 27 -1.26 33.84 -0.63
C ARG A 27 -1.46 34.72 -1.85
N VAL A 28 -1.75 34.12 -3.01
CA VAL A 28 -2.13 34.87 -4.20
C VAL A 28 -3.47 35.57 -3.91
N ALA A 29 -3.43 36.87 -3.69
CA ALA A 29 -4.64 37.68 -3.65
C ALA A 29 -5.13 37.94 -5.08
N LYS A 30 -6.38 37.51 -5.35
CA LYS A 30 -7.48 38.30 -5.95
C LYS A 30 -8.17 37.68 -7.19
N THR A 31 -9.51 37.64 -7.09
CA THR A 31 -10.55 37.76 -8.14
C THR A 31 -11.28 36.47 -8.55
N THR A 32 -12.55 36.40 -8.11
CA THR A 32 -13.58 35.47 -8.56
C THR A 32 -13.79 35.53 -10.07
N THR A 33 -13.63 34.41 -10.76
CA THR A 33 -14.40 34.06 -11.98
C THR A 33 -14.43 32.54 -12.08
N GLU A 34 -15.63 31.98 -12.05
CA GLU A 34 -15.85 30.56 -12.35
C GLU A 34 -15.59 30.29 -13.83
N VAL A 35 -14.85 29.23 -14.13
CA VAL A 35 -15.01 28.47 -15.39
C VAL A 35 -14.91 26.98 -15.06
N ASN A 36 -16.00 26.29 -15.36
CA ASN A 36 -16.17 24.85 -15.33
C ASN A 36 -15.50 24.17 -16.54
N ALA A 37 -15.07 22.93 -16.30
CA ALA A 37 -14.94 21.80 -17.21
C ALA A 37 -13.81 21.75 -18.27
N ALA A 38 -13.03 20.67 -18.11
CA ALA A 38 -12.50 19.74 -19.12
C ALA A 38 -10.98 19.75 -19.34
N SER A 39 -10.39 18.61 -18.98
CA SER A 39 -9.31 17.92 -19.69
C SER A 39 -8.09 18.74 -20.09
N GLU A 40 -7.07 18.76 -19.25
CA GLU A 40 -5.68 18.75 -19.73
C GLU A 40 -4.83 17.98 -18.73
N ALA A 41 -3.95 17.14 -19.26
CA ALA A 41 -3.12 16.21 -18.53
C ALA A 41 -2.20 16.95 -17.55
N SER A 42 -2.55 16.96 -16.27
CA SER A 42 -1.57 17.23 -15.23
C SER A 42 -0.65 16.02 -15.16
N ASN A 43 0.45 16.10 -15.91
CA ASN A 43 1.67 15.40 -15.55
C ASN A 43 2.14 16.05 -14.23
N GLU A 44 1.44 15.71 -13.15
CA GLU A 44 1.79 16.03 -11.78
C GLU A 44 3.26 15.64 -11.62
N LEU A 45 4.08 16.57 -11.17
CA LEU A 45 5.47 16.30 -10.83
C LEU A 45 5.50 15.39 -9.60
N VAL A 46 5.23 14.10 -9.83
CA VAL A 46 5.27 13.05 -8.84
C VAL A 46 6.74 12.81 -8.52
N SER A 47 7.12 13.02 -7.26
CA SER A 47 8.45 12.62 -6.79
C SER A 47 8.68 11.14 -7.15
N PRO A 48 9.87 10.71 -7.61
CA PRO A 48 10.11 9.29 -7.89
C PRO A 48 9.85 8.37 -6.69
N ALA A 49 9.85 8.91 -5.47
CA ALA A 49 9.46 8.20 -4.24
C ALA A 49 7.94 7.98 -4.10
N ALA A 50 7.13 8.85 -4.71
CA ALA A 50 5.69 8.74 -4.83
C ALA A 50 5.28 8.13 -6.19
N VAL A 51 6.24 7.59 -6.97
CA VAL A 51 5.89 6.78 -8.13
C VAL A 51 4.92 5.72 -7.61
N ALA A 52 3.68 5.78 -8.08
CA ALA A 52 2.65 4.87 -7.66
C ALA A 52 3.18 3.48 -7.97
N ALA A 53 3.64 2.76 -6.95
CA ALA A 53 4.10 1.40 -7.13
C ALA A 53 2.93 0.65 -7.76
N ASP A 54 3.20 0.06 -8.91
CA ASP A 54 2.18 -0.67 -9.65
C ASP A 54 1.53 -1.69 -8.70
N ARG A 55 0.21 -1.59 -8.54
CA ARG A 55 -0.54 -2.40 -7.58
C ARG A 55 -0.32 -3.88 -7.83
N GLN A 56 -0.10 -4.25 -9.10
CA GLN A 56 0.23 -5.60 -9.50
C GLN A 56 1.59 -6.03 -8.95
N THR A 57 2.63 -5.22 -9.12
CA THR A 57 3.95 -5.47 -8.52
C THR A 57 3.87 -5.64 -6.99
N VAL A 58 3.12 -4.77 -6.30
CA VAL A 58 2.90 -4.87 -4.85
C VAL A 58 2.18 -6.17 -4.50
N ALA A 59 1.11 -6.52 -5.21
CA ALA A 59 0.37 -7.76 -5.02
C ALA A 59 1.25 -9.01 -5.22
N ILE A 60 2.15 -9.01 -6.21
CA ILE A 60 3.11 -10.11 -6.45
C ILE A 60 4.06 -10.27 -5.26
N LEU A 61 4.60 -9.16 -4.72
CA LEU A 61 5.44 -9.21 -3.52
C LEU A 61 4.67 -9.79 -2.33
N LEU A 62 3.44 -9.31 -2.09
CA LEU A 62 2.60 -9.80 -0.99
C LEU A 62 2.25 -11.28 -1.14
N TRP A 63 2.02 -11.74 -2.37
CA TRP A 63 1.73 -13.13 -2.69
C TRP A 63 2.94 -14.05 -2.42
N LEU A 64 4.16 -13.61 -2.74
CA LEU A 64 5.38 -14.39 -2.54
C LEU A 64 5.78 -14.48 -1.06
N PHE A 65 5.77 -13.36 -0.33
CA PHE A 65 6.26 -13.32 1.06
C PHE A 65 5.19 -13.65 2.09
N LEU A 66 3.93 -13.29 1.82
CA LEU A 66 2.84 -13.32 2.79
C LEU A 66 1.56 -13.96 2.23
N GLY A 67 1.71 -14.79 1.19
CA GLY A 67 0.60 -15.48 0.52
C GLY A 67 -0.17 -16.45 1.41
N ALA A 68 0.49 -17.13 2.35
CA ALA A 68 -0.16 -18.03 3.30
C ALA A 68 -1.15 -17.32 4.25
N PHE A 69 -0.97 -16.02 4.48
CA PHE A 69 -1.86 -15.18 5.28
C PHE A 69 -2.89 -14.41 4.43
N ALA A 70 -3.03 -14.77 3.15
CA ALA A 70 -3.90 -14.09 2.18
C ALA A 70 -3.61 -12.58 2.01
N ALA A 71 -2.38 -12.12 2.28
CA ALA A 71 -2.04 -10.69 2.27
C ALA A 71 -2.31 -10.00 0.93
N HIS A 72 -2.05 -10.70 -0.18
CA HIS A 72 -2.36 -10.21 -1.52
C HIS A 72 -3.85 -9.92 -1.69
N ARG A 73 -4.73 -10.72 -1.09
CA ARG A 73 -6.20 -10.56 -1.16
C ARG A 73 -6.71 -9.45 -0.26
N TRP A 74 -6.08 -9.28 0.91
CA TRP A 74 -6.35 -8.15 1.80
C TRP A 74 -5.98 -6.82 1.14
N TYR A 75 -4.86 -6.78 0.43
CA TYR A 75 -4.43 -5.60 -0.31
C TYR A 75 -5.37 -5.25 -1.47
N LEU A 76 -5.83 -6.26 -2.20
CA LEU A 76 -6.73 -6.09 -3.36
C LEU A 76 -8.21 -5.94 -2.98
N GLY A 77 -8.54 -5.91 -1.69
CA GLY A 77 -9.90 -5.63 -1.21
C GLY A 77 -10.88 -6.80 -1.37
N SER A 78 -10.40 -8.04 -1.43
CA SER A 78 -11.27 -9.23 -1.45
C SER A 78 -12.17 -9.31 -0.20
N PRO A 79 -13.37 -9.92 -0.29
CA PRO A 79 -14.28 -10.06 0.83
C PRO A 79 -13.64 -10.74 2.05
N ILE A 80 -13.83 -10.14 3.25
CA ILE A 80 -13.32 -10.63 4.54
C ILE A 80 -13.54 -12.14 4.73
N LEU A 81 -14.76 -12.61 4.45
CA LEU A 81 -15.14 -14.00 4.70
C LEU A 81 -14.33 -14.98 3.83
N TRP A 82 -14.04 -14.59 2.58
CA TRP A 82 -13.26 -15.42 1.66
C TRP A 82 -11.80 -15.50 2.10
N ASN A 83 -11.22 -14.38 2.56
CA ASN A 83 -9.85 -14.35 3.05
C ASN A 83 -9.68 -15.23 4.30
N ILE A 84 -10.65 -15.21 5.21
CA ILE A 84 -10.65 -16.07 6.40
C ILE A 84 -10.74 -17.55 6.02
N VAL A 85 -11.63 -17.92 5.09
CA VAL A 85 -11.74 -19.28 4.59
C VAL A 85 -10.44 -19.73 3.89
N PHE A 86 -9.81 -18.86 3.11
CA PHE A 86 -8.52 -19.15 2.47
C PHE A 86 -7.43 -19.45 3.50
N ILE A 87 -7.32 -18.67 4.58
CA ILE A 87 -6.31 -18.90 5.63
C ILE A 87 -6.61 -20.20 6.40
N LEU A 88 -7.87 -20.43 6.79
CA LEU A 88 -8.30 -21.65 7.50
C LEU A 88 -8.07 -22.92 6.68
N THR A 89 -8.05 -22.81 5.37
CA THR A 89 -7.83 -23.91 4.43
C THR A 89 -6.40 -23.96 3.89
N ALA A 90 -5.50 -23.12 4.41
CA ALA A 90 -4.12 -22.95 3.96
C ALA A 90 -4.02 -22.75 2.42
N GLY A 91 -4.86 -21.86 1.88
CA GLY A 91 -4.99 -21.57 0.45
C GLY A 91 -5.77 -22.62 -0.36
N PHE A 92 -6.48 -23.51 0.34
CA PHE A 92 -7.18 -24.72 -0.12
C PHE A 92 -6.33 -25.70 -0.96
N PHE A 93 -5.22 -26.18 -0.38
CA PHE A 93 -4.30 -27.16 -0.98
C PHE A 93 -3.39 -26.61 -2.10
N VAL A 94 -2.85 -25.40 -1.93
CA VAL A 94 -1.93 -24.71 -2.88
C VAL A 94 -2.60 -24.27 -4.19
N VAL A 95 -3.71 -24.89 -4.60
CA VAL A 95 -4.44 -24.55 -5.82
C VAL A 95 -4.92 -23.09 -5.81
N GLY A 96 -5.52 -22.63 -4.69
CA GLY A 96 -5.96 -21.24 -4.57
C GLY A 96 -4.79 -20.25 -4.62
N TRP A 97 -3.63 -20.63 -4.07
CA TRP A 97 -2.41 -19.81 -4.14
C TRP A 97 -1.89 -19.70 -5.58
N VAL A 98 -1.93 -20.77 -6.38
CA VAL A 98 -1.51 -20.75 -7.79
C VAL A 98 -2.48 -19.93 -8.66
N ILE A 99 -3.79 -20.09 -8.48
CA ILE A 99 -4.80 -19.33 -9.23
C ILE A 99 -4.64 -17.83 -8.99
N ASP A 100 -4.52 -17.41 -7.73
CA ASP A 100 -4.31 -16.01 -7.38
C ASP A 100 -3.03 -15.47 -8.03
N GLY A 101 -1.95 -16.25 -8.05
CA GLY A 101 -0.68 -15.86 -8.70
C GLY A 101 -0.82 -15.65 -10.21
N ILE A 102 -1.51 -16.55 -10.91
CA ILE A 102 -1.77 -16.42 -12.35
C ILE A 102 -2.60 -15.16 -12.61
N GLU A 103 -3.68 -14.97 -11.87
CA GLU A 103 -4.62 -13.87 -12.07
C GLU A 103 -3.99 -12.50 -11.78
N ILE A 104 -3.09 -12.43 -10.80
CA ILE A 104 -2.28 -11.23 -10.53
C ILE A 104 -1.29 -10.98 -11.67
N ILE A 105 -0.60 -12.01 -12.17
CA ILE A 105 0.36 -11.85 -13.29
C ILE A 105 -0.36 -11.45 -14.59
N THR A 106 -1.56 -11.97 -14.84
CA THR A 106 -2.37 -11.61 -16.01
C THR A 106 -3.11 -10.29 -15.85
N GLY A 107 -3.01 -9.63 -14.69
CA GLY A 107 -3.69 -8.37 -14.40
C GLY A 107 -5.22 -8.48 -14.41
N THR A 108 -5.75 -9.69 -14.26
CA THR A 108 -7.20 -9.97 -14.32
C THR A 108 -7.84 -9.94 -12.93
N TYR A 109 -7.02 -9.87 -11.88
CA TYR A 109 -7.48 -9.99 -10.50
C TYR A 109 -8.39 -8.82 -10.10
N PRO A 110 -9.56 -9.08 -9.50
CA PRO A 110 -10.46 -8.03 -9.06
C PRO A 110 -9.78 -7.16 -7.98
N GLY A 111 -9.52 -5.89 -8.31
CA GLY A 111 -8.88 -4.93 -7.41
C GLY A 111 -7.49 -4.43 -7.87
N LEU A 112 -6.94 -4.98 -8.96
CA LEU A 112 -5.79 -4.42 -9.66
C LEU A 112 -6.17 -3.18 -10.48
#